data_AF-A0AAD0SK45-F1
#
_entry.id   AF-A0AAD0SK45-F1
#
_cell.length_a   1.000
_cell.length_b   1.000
_cell.length_c   1.000
_cell.angle_alpha   90.00
_cell.angle_beta   90.00
_cell.angle_gamma   90.00
#
_symmetry.space_group_name_H-M   'P 1'
#
loop_
_entity.id
_entity.type
_entity.pdbx_description
1 polymer ?
#
loop_
_entity_poly.entity_id
_entity_poly.type
_entity_poly.pdbx_seq_one_letter_code
_entity_poly.pdbx_strand_id
1 'polypeptide(L)'
;MERRDWSLKLLSELNYINSLDSYEKADAIVAWYQDNFTNNKIEDLDLKLDDLKRFEELFFINLNFLKEQKEIARQDLNNLKKMKNFLKN
;
A
#
# COMPACT_ATOMS: atom_id res chain seq x y z
N MET A 1 1.33 10.12 -22.10
CA MET A 1 1.25 10.85 -20.81
C MET A 1 2.64 11.38 -20.53
N GLU A 2 2.78 12.65 -20.20
CA GLU A 2 4.09 13.21 -19.81
C GLU A 2 4.53 12.62 -18.46
N ARG A 3 5.85 12.52 -18.22
CA ARG A 3 6.42 11.95 -16.98
C ARG A 3 5.88 12.65 -15.73
N ARG A 4 5.72 13.96 -15.79
CA ARG A 4 5.17 14.78 -14.71
C ARG A 4 3.68 14.53 -14.47
N ASP A 5 2.88 14.42 -15.53
CA ASP A 5 1.45 14.10 -15.41
C ASP A 5 1.24 12.73 -14.78
N TRP A 6 2.07 11.76 -15.17
CA TRP A 6 2.09 10.43 -14.54
C TRP A 6 2.42 10.52 -13.06
N SER A 7 3.45 11.30 -12.70
CA SER A 7 3.86 11.48 -11.30
C SER A 7 2.79 12.14 -10.43
N LEU A 8 2.09 13.16 -10.96
CA LEU A 8 0.98 13.80 -10.27
C LEU A 8 -0.23 12.87 -10.12
N LYS A 9 -0.50 12.06 -11.15
CA LYS A 9 -1.54 11.04 -11.10
C LYS A 9 -1.26 10.03 -9.99
N LEU A 10 -0.02 9.52 -9.89
CA LEU A 10 0.41 8.61 -8.82
C LEU A 10 0.15 9.19 -7.43
N LEU A 11 0.54 10.45 -7.23
CA LEU A 11 0.33 11.12 -5.95
C LEU A 11 -1.15 11.27 -5.61
N SER A 12 -1.99 11.60 -6.60
CA SER A 12 -3.44 11.70 -6.42
C SER A 12 -4.07 10.36 -6.05
N GLU A 13 -3.69 9.28 -6.75
CA GLU A 13 -4.14 7.93 -6.45
C GLU A 13 -3.72 7.48 -5.05
N LEU A 14 -2.47 7.73 -4.67
CA LEU A 14 -1.97 7.35 -3.34
C LEU A 14 -2.66 8.11 -2.21
N ASN A 15 -3.03 9.38 -2.43
CA ASN A 15 -3.86 10.14 -1.48
C ASN A 15 -5.25 9.52 -1.33
N TYR A 16 -5.89 9.14 -2.44
CA TYR A 16 -7.19 8.48 -2.42
C TYR A 16 -7.12 7.15 -1.66
N ILE A 17 -6.15 6.30 -2.01
CA ILE A 17 -5.94 5.01 -1.34
C ILE A 17 -5.70 5.20 0.15
N ASN A 18 -4.95 6.22 0.55
CA ASN A 18 -4.69 6.48 1.96
C ASN A 18 -5.97 6.81 2.76
N SER A 19 -7.03 7.30 2.10
CA SER A 19 -8.33 7.61 2.70
C SER A 19 -9.29 6.42 2.82
N LEU A 20 -8.96 5.26 2.24
CA LEU A 20 -9.80 4.06 2.27
C LEU A 20 -9.77 3.36 3.63
N ASP A 21 -10.81 2.57 3.88
CA ASP A 21 -10.91 1.69 5.05
C ASP A 21 -9.92 0.51 4.97
N SER A 22 -9.53 -0.03 6.12
CA SER A 22 -8.43 -0.99 6.33
C SER A 22 -8.29 -2.08 5.25
N TYR A 23 -9.30 -2.92 5.03
CA TYR A 23 -9.14 -4.06 4.12
C TYR A 23 -9.05 -3.63 2.65
N GLU A 24 -9.89 -2.68 2.24
CA GLU A 24 -9.87 -2.14 0.87
C GLU A 24 -8.57 -1.38 0.59
N LYS A 25 -8.05 -0.67 1.60
CA LYS A 25 -6.77 0.03 1.53
C LYS A 25 -5.61 -0.91 1.26
N ALA A 26 -5.54 -2.06 1.93
CA ALA A 26 -4.45 -3.02 1.76
C ALA A 26 -4.37 -3.52 0.31
N ASP A 27 -5.50 -3.99 -0.22
CA ASP A 27 -5.59 -4.49 -1.59
C ASP A 27 -5.30 -3.39 -2.62
N ALA A 28 -5.84 -2.18 -2.40
CA ALA A 28 -5.63 -1.05 -3.27
C ALA A 28 -4.17 -0.59 -3.33
N ILE A 29 -3.42 -0.60 -2.21
CA ILE A 29 -1.98 -0.28 -2.21
C ILE A 29 -1.21 -1.29 -3.06
N VAL A 30 -1.51 -2.59 -2.93
CA VAL A 30 -0.82 -3.65 -3.69
C VAL A 30 -1.07 -3.51 -5.18
N ALA A 31 -2.33 -3.32 -5.59
CA ALA A 31 -2.70 -3.11 -6.98
C ALA A 31 -2.03 -1.85 -7.54
N TRP A 32 -2.09 -0.73 -6.82
CA TRP A 32 -1.45 0.51 -7.23
C TRP A 32 0.05 0.37 -7.43
N TYR A 33 0.76 -0.35 -6.55
CA TYR A 33 2.18 -0.58 -6.72
C TYR A 33 2.47 -1.43 -7.96
N GLN A 34 1.71 -2.50 -8.17
CA GLN A 34 1.87 -3.37 -9.35
C GLN A 34 1.61 -2.61 -10.66
N ASP A 35 0.55 -1.81 -10.72
CA ASP A 35 0.18 -1.08 -11.93
C ASP A 35 1.23 -0.02 -12.32
N ASN A 36 1.90 0.55 -11.33
CA ASN A 36 2.73 1.73 -11.53
C ASN A 36 4.24 1.47 -11.47
N PHE A 37 4.69 0.50 -10.68
CA PHE A 37 6.12 0.24 -10.43
C PHE A 37 6.60 -1.14 -10.89
N THR A 38 5.78 -1.92 -11.60
CA THR A 38 6.27 -3.17 -12.24
C THR A 38 7.36 -2.90 -13.28
N ASN A 39 7.22 -1.82 -14.05
CA ASN A 39 8.16 -1.46 -15.13
C ASN A 39 8.83 -0.09 -14.93
N ASN A 40 8.40 0.69 -13.94
CA ASN A 40 8.96 2.01 -13.63
C ASN A 40 9.60 2.00 -12.25
N LYS A 41 10.51 2.93 -12.01
CA LYS A 41 11.15 3.08 -10.70
C LYS A 41 10.69 4.37 -10.01
N ILE A 42 10.91 4.43 -8.70
CA ILE A 42 10.60 5.62 -7.91
C ILE A 42 11.47 6.81 -8.32
N GLU A 43 12.68 6.57 -8.82
CA GLU A 43 13.59 7.58 -9.34
C GLU A 43 13.10 8.20 -10.66
N ASP A 44 12.12 7.59 -11.33
CA ASP A 44 11.50 8.15 -12.55
C ASP A 44 10.45 9.23 -12.25
N LEU A 45 10.13 9.46 -10.97
CA LEU A 45 9.16 10.48 -10.55
C LEU A 45 9.67 11.89 -10.84
N ASP A 46 8.81 12.68 -11.47
CA ASP A 46 9.01 14.11 -11.73
C ASP A 46 7.98 14.91 -10.94
N LEU A 47 8.27 15.10 -9.66
CA LEU A 47 7.47 15.85 -8.70
C LEU A 47 8.21 17.10 -8.24
N LYS A 48 7.46 18.18 -7.95
CA LYS A 48 8.01 19.33 -7.23
C LYS A 48 8.31 18.94 -5.79
N LEU A 49 9.16 19.72 -5.13
CA LEU A 49 9.60 19.44 -3.76
C LEU A 49 8.44 19.20 -2.78
N ASP A 50 7.39 20.01 -2.84
CA ASP A 50 6.24 19.89 -1.95
C ASP A 50 5.43 18.61 -2.23
N ASP A 51 5.20 18.30 -3.50
CA ASP A 51 4.54 17.07 -3.93
C ASP A 51 5.36 15.82 -3.57
N LEU A 52 6.69 15.90 -3.69
CA LEU A 52 7.61 14.83 -3.34
C LEU A 52 7.61 14.55 -1.83
N LYS A 53 7.62 15.60 -0.99
CA LYS A 53 7.49 15.45 0.47
C LYS A 53 6.16 14.79 0.84
N ARG A 54 5.07 15.19 0.17
CA ARG A 54 3.77 14.57 0.39
C ARG A 54 3.75 13.11 -0.05
N PHE A 55 4.36 12.81 -1.19
CA PHE A 55 4.52 11.44 -1.66
C PHE A 55 5.30 10.58 -0.66
N GLU A 56 6.42 11.09 -0.15
CA GLU A 56 7.26 10.42 0.86
C GLU A 56 6.47 10.09 2.13
N GLU A 57 5.72 11.07 2.66
CA GLU A 57 4.88 10.88 3.84
C GLU A 57 3.83 9.77 3.62
N LEU A 58 3.08 9.85 2.52
CA LEU A 58 2.05 8.87 2.17
C LEU A 58 2.65 7.47 1.95
N PHE A 59 3.78 7.40 1.28
CA PHE A 59 4.48 6.15 1.02
C PHE A 59 4.89 5.47 2.34
N PHE A 60 5.45 6.24 3.27
CA PHE A 60 5.84 5.74 4.58
C PHE A 60 4.64 5.26 5.42
N ILE A 61 3.56 6.06 5.46
CA ILE A 61 2.33 5.70 6.18
C ILE A 61 1.73 4.39 5.62
N ASN A 62 1.59 4.30 4.30
CA ASN A 62 1.03 3.12 3.65
C ASN A 62 1.92 1.88 3.80
N LEU A 63 3.25 2.04 3.80
CA LEU A 63 4.18 0.95 4.06
C LEU A 63 4.04 0.41 5.49
N ASN A 64 3.92 1.27 6.49
CA ASN A 64 3.73 0.84 7.87
C ASN A 64 2.37 0.16 8.06
N PHE A 65 1.32 0.72 7.45
CA PHE A 65 0.01 0.09 7.42
C PHE A 65 0.06 -1.34 6.88
N LEU A 66 0.74 -1.58 5.75
CA LEU A 66 0.88 -2.94 5.19
C LEU A 66 1.66 -3.89 6.11
N LYS A 67 2.66 -3.40 6.84
CA LYS A 67 3.38 -4.21 7.85
C LYS A 67 2.45 -4.64 8.98
N GLU A 68 1.59 -3.74 9.45
CA GLU A 68 0.59 -4.05 10.48
C GLU A 68 -0.42 -5.09 10.00
N GLN A 69 -0.96 -4.90 8.78
CA GLN A 69 -1.89 -5.87 8.17
C GLN A 69 -1.28 -7.26 8.04
N LYS A 70 0.01 -7.35 7.68
CA LYS A 70 0.73 -8.62 7.63
C LYS A 70 0.78 -9.31 9.00
N GLU A 71 1.00 -8.56 10.08
CA GLU A 71 1.03 -9.12 11.43
C GLU A 71 -0.36 -9.57 11.90
N ILE A 72 -1.41 -8.81 11.58
CA ILE A 72 -2.80 -9.21 11.85
C ILE A 72 -3.12 -10.53 11.15
N ALA A 73 -2.88 -10.61 9.83
CA ALA A 73 -3.11 -11.83 9.05
C ALA A 73 -2.33 -13.04 9.60
N ARG A 74 -1.09 -12.82 10.07
CA ARG A 74 -0.29 -13.88 10.70
C ARG A 74 -0.92 -14.37 12.01
N GLN A 75 -1.44 -13.47 12.84
CA GLN A 75 -2.11 -13.83 14.09
C GLN A 75 -3.39 -14.61 13.84
N ASP A 76 -4.20 -14.17 12.87
CA ASP A 76 -5.45 -14.83 12.49
C ASP A 76 -5.21 -16.26 11.99
N LEU A 77 -4.20 -16.46 11.14
CA LEU A 77 -3.81 -17.79 10.67
C LEU A 77 -3.38 -18.71 11.82
N ASN A 78 -2.68 -18.18 12.82
CA ASN A 78 -2.27 -18.96 13.99
C ASN A 78 -3.48 -19.33 14.86
N ASN A 79 -4.44 -18.43 15.03
CA ASN A 79 -5.66 -18.69 15.79
C ASN A 79 -6.54 -19.74 15.09
N LEU A 80 -6.71 -19.63 13.76
CA LEU A 80 -7.43 -20.62 12.95
C LEU A 80 -6.80 -22.01 13.06
N LYS A 81 -5.46 -22.11 13.03
CA LYS A 81 -4.76 -23.38 13.24
C LYS A 81 -5.03 -23.97 14.62
N LYS A 82 -5.01 -23.15 15.68
CA LYS A 82 -5.32 -23.59 17.05
C LYS A 82 -6.76 -24.09 17.18
N MET A 83 -7.74 -23.34 16.65
CA MET A 83 -9.15 -23.73 16.64
C MET A 83 -9.37 -25.05 15.89
N LYS A 84 -8.75 -25.21 14.72
CA LYS A 84 -8.82 -26.46 13.94
C LYS A 84 -8.26 -27.66 14.71
N ASN A 85 -7.18 -27.47 15.45
CA ASN A 85 -6.61 -28.54 16.28
C ASN A 85 -7.50 -28.87 17.47
N PHE A 86 -8.13 -27.87 18.09
CA PHE A 86 -9.09 -28.07 19.18
C PHE A 86 -10.30 -28.90 18.72
N LEU A 87 -10.88 -28.58 17.55
CA LEU A 87 -12.05 -29.29 17.00
C LEU A 87 -11.76 -30.71 16.51
N LYS A 88 -10.48 -31.10 16.38
CA LYS A 88 -10.06 -32.45 15.99
C LYS A 88 -9.85 -33.39 17.18
N ASN A 89 -9.82 -32.83 18.39
CA ASN A 89 -9.80 -33.58 19.65
C ASN A 89 -11.21 -33.68 20.21
#